data_AF-F2DLF5-F1
#
_entry.id   AF-F2DLF5-F1
#
_cell.length_a   1.000
_cell.length_b   1.000
_cell.length_c   1.000
_cell.angle_alpha   90.00
_cell.angle_beta   90.00
_cell.angle_gamma   90.00
#
_symmetry.space_group_name_H-M   'P 1'
#
loop_
_entity.id
_entity.type
_entity.pdbx_description
1 polymer ?
#
loop_
_entity_poly.entity_id
_entity_poly.type
_entity_poly.pdbx_seq_one_letter_code
_entity_poly.pdbx_strand_id
1 'polypeptide(L)'
;IDLSVPQVGCYKEIYRVLKPGQCFAVYEWCITDHYDPNNATHKRIKDEIELGNGLPDIRSTRQCLQAVKDAGFEVIWDKDLAEDSPLPWYLPLDPSRFSLSSFRLTTMGRIITRNMVKALEYVGLAPEGSQRVSSFLEKAAEGLVEGGKKEIFTPMYFFVVRKPLSE
;
A
#
# COMPACT_ATOMS: atom_id res chain seq x y z
N ILE A 1 16.92 -12.09 10.39
CA ILE A 1 15.75 -11.47 11.05
C ILE A 1 14.54 -12.08 10.39
N ASP A 2 13.76 -12.87 11.13
CA ASP A 2 12.52 -13.43 10.59
C ASP A 2 11.53 -12.28 10.38
N LEU A 3 11.26 -11.96 9.12
CA LEU A 3 10.36 -10.88 8.73
C LEU A 3 8.89 -11.21 9.04
N SER A 4 8.57 -12.41 9.54
CA SER A 4 7.24 -12.81 10.01
C SER A 4 6.82 -12.11 11.32
N VAL A 5 7.78 -11.70 12.15
CA VAL A 5 7.58 -11.21 13.53
C VAL A 5 6.93 -9.82 13.68
N PRO A 6 7.13 -8.81 12.79
CA PRO A 6 6.69 -7.44 13.06
C PRO A 6 5.17 -7.27 13.18
N GLN A 7 4.38 -7.84 12.26
CA GLN A 7 2.92 -7.59 12.23
C GLN A 7 2.18 -8.32 13.35
N VAL A 8 2.55 -9.56 13.68
CA VAL A 8 2.00 -10.25 14.86
C VAL A 8 2.29 -9.42 16.12
N GLY A 9 3.49 -8.85 16.24
CA GLY A 9 3.84 -7.93 17.32
C GLY A 9 2.92 -6.71 17.38
N CYS A 10 2.70 -6.04 16.25
CA CYS A 10 1.77 -4.90 16.17
C CYS A 10 0.35 -5.29 16.60
N TYR A 11 -0.20 -6.39 16.08
CA TYR A 11 -1.54 -6.84 16.47
C TYR A 11 -1.60 -7.29 17.93
N LYS A 12 -0.54 -7.87 18.49
CA LYS A 12 -0.46 -8.20 19.93
C LYS A 12 -0.52 -6.97 20.81
N GLU A 13 0.07 -5.85 20.40
CA GLU A 13 -0.05 -4.60 21.15
C GLU A 13 -1.48 -4.04 21.11
N ILE A 14 -2.17 -4.15 19.97
CA ILE A 14 -3.59 -3.81 19.87
C ILE A 14 -4.40 -4.74 20.78
N TYR A 15 -4.15 -6.06 20.73
CA TYR A 15 -4.82 -7.05 21.56
C TYR A 15 -4.63 -6.77 23.05
N ARG A 16 -3.41 -6.39 23.46
CA ARG A 16 -3.05 -6.09 24.85
C ARG A 16 -3.88 -4.93 25.40
N VAL A 17 -4.09 -3.87 24.62
CA VAL A 17 -4.80 -2.67 25.07
C VAL A 17 -6.30 -2.71 24.84
N LEU A 18 -6.78 -3.55 23.93
CA LEU A 18 -8.20 -3.71 23.65
C LEU A 18 -8.90 -4.42 24.82
N LYS A 19 -10.08 -3.93 25.22
CA LYS A 19 -10.90 -4.56 26.26
C LYS A 19 -11.51 -5.87 25.74
N PRO A 20 -11.69 -6.91 26.59
CA PRO A 20 -12.36 -8.14 26.20
C PRO A 20 -13.74 -7.89 25.56
N GLY A 21 -14.07 -8.66 24.53
CA GLY A 21 -15.31 -8.55 23.76
C GLY A 21 -15.38 -7.36 22.79
N GLN A 22 -14.39 -6.45 22.77
CA GLN A 22 -14.38 -5.32 21.84
C GLN A 22 -13.77 -5.68 20.49
N CYS A 23 -14.11 -4.87 19.48
CA CYS A 23 -13.66 -5.06 18.12
C CYS A 23 -12.56 -4.06 17.71
N PHE A 24 -11.73 -4.49 16.77
CA PHE A 24 -10.77 -3.70 16.03
C PHE A 24 -11.04 -3.90 14.54
N ALA A 25 -10.94 -2.81 13.75
CA ALA A 25 -11.12 -2.85 12.31
C ALA A 25 -10.06 -2.00 11.63
N VAL A 26 -9.54 -2.47 10.49
CA VAL A 26 -8.43 -1.82 9.79
C VAL A 26 -8.43 -2.16 8.31
N TYR A 27 -7.85 -1.25 7.53
CA TYR A 27 -7.43 -1.48 6.16
C TYR A 27 -5.93 -1.78 6.13
N GLU A 28 -5.55 -2.85 5.45
CA GLU A 28 -4.16 -3.25 5.26
C GLU A 28 -3.78 -3.21 3.79
N TRP A 29 -2.50 -2.90 3.57
CA TRP A 29 -1.87 -3.00 2.26
C TRP A 29 -1.39 -4.43 2.10
N CYS A 30 -1.93 -5.15 1.13
CA CYS A 30 -1.68 -6.57 0.93
C CYS A 30 -1.43 -6.90 -0.54
N ILE A 31 -0.63 -7.94 -0.73
CA ILE A 31 -0.57 -8.67 -1.99
C ILE A 31 -1.78 -9.60 -2.07
N THR A 32 -2.42 -9.67 -3.22
CA THR A 32 -3.61 -10.52 -3.44
C THR A 32 -3.22 -11.90 -3.98
N ASP A 33 -4.21 -12.76 -4.16
CA ASP A 33 -4.02 -14.08 -4.76
C ASP A 33 -3.67 -14.04 -6.26
N HIS A 34 -3.84 -12.90 -6.94
CA HIS A 34 -3.42 -12.73 -8.35
C HIS A 34 -1.90 -12.58 -8.52
N TYR A 35 -1.17 -12.35 -7.42
CA TYR A 35 0.27 -12.19 -7.46
C TYR A 35 1.01 -13.52 -7.63
N ASP A 36 1.64 -13.70 -8.79
CA ASP A 36 2.65 -14.73 -9.02
C ASP A 36 4.09 -14.28 -8.64
N PRO A 37 4.74 -14.90 -7.63
CA PRO A 37 6.13 -14.58 -7.24
C PRO A 37 7.19 -14.95 -8.32
N ASN A 38 6.86 -15.81 -9.27
CA ASN A 38 7.75 -16.15 -10.38
C ASN A 38 7.67 -15.15 -11.54
N ASN A 39 6.62 -14.33 -11.57
CA ASN A 39 6.45 -13.30 -12.59
C ASN A 39 7.33 -12.07 -12.29
N ALA A 40 8.31 -11.82 -13.16
CA ALA A 40 9.24 -10.69 -13.01
C ALA A 40 8.54 -9.33 -12.97
N THR A 41 7.42 -9.17 -13.71
CA THR A 41 6.63 -7.94 -13.71
C THR A 41 5.94 -7.73 -12.36
N HIS A 42 5.38 -8.79 -11.77
CA HIS A 42 4.73 -8.70 -10.46
C HIS A 42 5.74 -8.35 -9.37
N LYS A 43 6.91 -9.00 -9.38
CA LYS A 43 8.01 -8.65 -8.47
C LYS A 43 8.43 -7.19 -8.59
N ARG A 44 8.67 -6.71 -9.81
CA ARG A 44 9.02 -5.29 -10.05
C ARG A 44 7.97 -4.35 -9.47
N ILE A 45 6.68 -4.61 -9.72
CA ILE A 45 5.59 -3.76 -9.21
C ILE A 45 5.58 -3.74 -7.68
N LYS A 46 5.70 -4.91 -7.03
CA LYS A 46 5.79 -5.01 -5.58
C LYS A 46 7.00 -4.23 -5.04
N ASP A 47 8.18 -4.41 -5.63
CA ASP A 47 9.41 -3.71 -5.23
C ASP A 47 9.28 -2.19 -5.38
N GLU A 48 8.62 -1.70 -6.43
CA GLU A 48 8.35 -0.28 -6.64
C GLU A 48 7.38 0.30 -5.60
N ILE A 49 6.34 -0.45 -5.22
CA ILE A 49 5.41 -0.07 -4.15
C ILE A 49 6.15 -0.04 -2.80
N GLU A 50 6.94 -1.08 -2.51
CA GLU A 50 7.66 -1.23 -1.24
C GLU A 50 8.68 -0.16 -1.03
N LEU A 51 9.58 0.00 -2.00
CA LEU A 51 10.60 1.03 -1.94
C LEU A 51 9.87 2.37 -1.84
N GLY A 52 9.03 2.70 -2.82
CA GLY A 52 8.35 3.98 -2.98
C GLY A 52 7.60 4.51 -1.75
N ASN A 53 6.99 3.61 -0.99
CA ASN A 53 6.22 3.94 0.21
C ASN A 53 6.98 3.64 1.52
N GLY A 54 8.23 3.20 1.45
CA GLY A 54 9.05 2.85 2.61
C GLY A 54 8.50 1.66 3.40
N LEU A 55 7.87 0.72 2.70
CA LEU A 55 7.25 -0.45 3.33
C LEU A 55 8.27 -1.59 3.46
N PRO A 56 8.16 -2.42 4.51
CA PRO A 56 8.78 -3.73 4.51
C PRO A 56 8.11 -4.63 3.45
N ASP A 57 8.62 -5.85 3.31
CA ASP A 57 7.98 -6.89 2.48
C ASP A 57 6.46 -6.99 2.75
N ILE A 58 5.66 -6.68 1.73
CA ILE A 58 4.20 -6.64 1.81
C ILE A 58 3.69 -8.08 1.84
N ARG A 59 2.95 -8.41 2.90
CA ARG A 59 2.36 -9.73 3.09
C ARG A 59 1.16 -9.95 2.19
N SER A 60 0.83 -11.22 1.94
CA SER A 60 -0.45 -11.56 1.33
C SER A 60 -1.62 -11.32 2.29
N THR A 61 -2.83 -11.16 1.75
CA THR A 61 -4.07 -11.09 2.55
C THR A 61 -4.17 -12.25 3.54
N ARG A 62 -3.83 -13.47 3.10
CA ARG A 62 -3.83 -14.69 3.93
C ARG A 62 -2.82 -14.62 5.08
N GLN A 63 -1.61 -14.15 4.81
CA GLN A 63 -0.57 -13.99 5.83
C GLN A 63 -0.94 -12.89 6.83
N CYS A 64 -1.54 -11.79 6.36
CA CYS A 64 -2.07 -10.73 7.20
C CYS A 64 -3.15 -11.26 8.16
N LEU A 65 -4.16 -11.96 7.63
CA LEU A 65 -5.23 -12.54 8.44
C LEU A 65 -4.71 -13.58 9.44
N GLN A 66 -3.72 -14.39 9.04
CA GLN A 66 -3.07 -15.33 9.95
C GLN A 66 -2.35 -14.61 11.08
N ALA A 67 -1.63 -13.52 10.80
CA ALA A 67 -0.95 -12.75 11.84
C ALA A 67 -1.92 -12.15 12.87
N VAL A 68 -3.12 -11.76 12.45
CA VAL A 68 -4.19 -11.28 13.33
C VAL A 68 -4.71 -12.41 14.22
N LYS A 69 -4.90 -13.62 13.67
CA LYS A 69 -5.29 -14.82 14.44
C LYS A 69 -4.20 -15.21 15.45
N ASP A 70 -2.94 -15.20 15.03
CA ASP A 70 -1.78 -15.52 15.88
C ASP A 70 -1.57 -14.51 17.03
N ALA A 71 -2.14 -13.30 16.90
CA ALA A 71 -2.19 -12.32 17.97
C ALA A 71 -3.29 -12.58 19.01
N GLY A 72 -4.18 -13.54 18.77
CA GLY A 72 -5.25 -13.97 19.70
C GLY A 72 -6.65 -13.45 19.34
N PHE A 73 -6.81 -12.76 18.21
CA PHE A 73 -8.10 -12.25 17.80
C PHE A 73 -8.99 -13.29 17.11
N GLU A 74 -10.29 -13.18 17.33
CA GLU A 74 -11.33 -13.86 16.55
C GLU A 74 -11.67 -13.03 15.31
N VAL A 75 -11.60 -13.63 14.13
CA VAL A 75 -12.02 -12.97 12.89
C VAL A 75 -13.55 -12.98 12.82
N ILE A 76 -14.16 -11.80 12.77
CA ILE A 76 -15.61 -11.66 12.55
C ILE A 76 -15.91 -11.61 11.05
N TRP A 77 -15.13 -10.82 10.32
CA TRP A 77 -15.32 -10.57 8.90
C TRP A 77 -14.04 -10.07 8.27
N ASP A 78 -13.74 -10.50 7.06
CA ASP A 78 -12.67 -9.95 6.24
C ASP A 78 -13.03 -9.99 4.76
N LYS A 79 -12.55 -9.00 3.99
CA LYS A 79 -12.71 -8.93 2.54
C LYS A 79 -11.75 -7.94 1.92
N ASP A 80 -11.31 -8.20 0.68
CA ASP A 80 -10.78 -7.14 -0.17
C ASP A 80 -11.92 -6.26 -0.70
N LEU A 81 -12.06 -5.06 -0.14
CA LEU A 81 -13.12 -4.13 -0.53
C LEU A 81 -12.87 -3.48 -1.90
N ALA A 82 -11.69 -3.68 -2.51
CA ALA A 82 -11.45 -3.26 -3.88
C ALA A 82 -12.34 -4.00 -4.88
N GLU A 83 -12.66 -5.28 -4.63
CA GLU A 83 -13.45 -6.13 -5.53
C GLU A 83 -14.91 -5.66 -5.68
N ASP A 84 -15.49 -5.11 -4.61
CA ASP A 84 -16.86 -4.60 -4.61
C ASP A 84 -16.97 -3.13 -5.00
N SER A 85 -15.83 -2.43 -5.11
CA SER A 85 -15.84 -0.99 -5.32
C SER A 85 -16.32 -0.66 -6.74
N PRO A 86 -17.33 0.22 -6.91
CA PRO A 86 -17.78 0.64 -8.23
C PRO A 86 -16.72 1.49 -8.97
N LEU A 87 -15.71 1.97 -8.25
CA LEU A 87 -14.60 2.76 -8.78
C LEU A 87 -13.27 2.13 -8.37
N PRO A 88 -12.30 2.03 -9.30
CA PRO A 88 -10.98 1.53 -8.94
C PRO A 88 -10.31 2.48 -7.94
N TRP A 89 -9.72 1.96 -6.87
CA TRP A 89 -9.07 2.76 -5.83
C TRP A 89 -7.87 3.55 -6.38
N TYR A 90 -7.21 3.04 -7.42
CA TYR A 90 -6.06 3.68 -8.06
C TYR A 90 -6.44 4.85 -8.97
N LEU A 91 -7.74 5.12 -9.12
CA LEU A 91 -8.25 6.14 -10.02
C LEU A 91 -7.64 7.53 -9.80
N PRO A 92 -7.42 8.02 -8.56
CA PRO A 92 -6.78 9.31 -8.34
C PRO A 92 -5.31 9.37 -8.76
N LEU A 93 -4.66 8.23 -8.97
CA LEU A 93 -3.25 8.11 -9.35
C LEU A 93 -3.08 7.83 -10.86
N ASP A 94 -4.15 7.38 -11.53
CA ASP A 94 -4.11 6.95 -12.93
C ASP A 94 -3.86 8.15 -13.88
N PRO A 95 -2.75 8.15 -14.63
CA PRO A 95 -2.40 9.25 -15.53
C PRO A 95 -3.33 9.36 -16.76
N SER A 96 -4.13 8.33 -17.03
CA SER A 96 -5.03 8.30 -18.20
C SER A 96 -6.28 9.18 -18.06
N ARG A 97 -6.60 9.66 -16.84
CA ARG A 97 -7.70 10.60 -16.64
C ARG A 97 -7.24 12.05 -16.74
N PHE A 98 -7.82 12.76 -17.69
CA PHE A 98 -7.59 14.17 -17.89
C PHE A 98 -8.58 15.01 -17.07
N SER A 99 -8.06 15.80 -16.14
CA SER A 99 -8.76 16.89 -15.47
C SER A 99 -7.74 18.01 -15.18
N LEU A 100 -8.20 19.26 -15.03
CA LEU A 100 -7.29 20.39 -14.71
C LEU A 100 -6.50 20.16 -13.40
N SER A 101 -7.06 19.43 -12.44
CA SER A 101 -6.37 19.03 -11.21
C SER A 101 -5.47 17.80 -11.39
N SER A 102 -5.69 16.99 -12.43
CA SER A 102 -4.89 15.82 -12.78
C SER A 102 -3.68 16.14 -13.66
N PHE A 103 -3.50 17.41 -14.08
CA PHE A 103 -2.40 17.81 -14.97
C PHE A 103 -1.03 17.31 -14.47
N ARG A 104 -0.74 17.47 -13.17
CA ARG A 104 0.53 17.02 -12.54
C ARG A 104 0.76 15.51 -12.68
N LEU A 105 -0.30 14.73 -12.79
CA LEU A 105 -0.24 13.28 -12.92
C LEU A 105 -0.11 12.83 -14.37
N THR A 106 -0.49 13.66 -15.34
CA THR A 106 -0.31 13.36 -16.78
C THR A 106 1.18 13.25 -17.14
N THR A 107 1.48 12.53 -18.22
CA THR A 107 2.85 12.41 -18.75
C THR A 107 3.51 13.77 -18.97
N MET A 108 2.76 14.75 -19.50
CA MET A 108 3.28 16.10 -19.74
C MET A 108 3.52 16.85 -18.43
N GLY A 109 2.60 16.79 -17.47
CA GLY A 109 2.76 17.42 -16.17
C GLY A 109 3.92 16.82 -15.37
N ARG A 110 4.14 15.49 -15.45
CA ARG A 110 5.31 14.83 -14.86
C ARG A 110 6.62 15.32 -15.48
N ILE A 111 6.67 15.46 -16.82
CA ILE A 111 7.86 16.01 -17.50
C ILE A 111 8.14 17.45 -17.04
N ILE A 112 7.12 18.30 -16.99
CA ILE A 112 7.26 19.69 -16.55
C ILE A 112 7.71 19.75 -15.09
N THR A 113 7.05 19.00 -14.21
CA THR A 113 7.35 18.97 -12.77
C THR A 113 8.77 18.47 -12.52
N ARG A 114 9.19 17.39 -13.18
CA ARG A 114 10.55 16.85 -13.06
C ARG A 114 11.62 17.86 -13.48
N ASN A 115 11.42 18.53 -14.61
CA ASN A 115 12.36 19.55 -15.09
C ASN A 115 12.38 20.78 -14.17
N MET A 116 11.22 21.18 -13.64
CA MET A 116 11.12 22.28 -12.67
C MET A 116 11.86 21.95 -11.37
N VAL A 117 11.64 20.75 -10.79
CA VAL A 117 12.35 20.31 -9.58
C VAL A 117 13.86 20.26 -9.81
N LYS A 118 14.30 19.75 -10.97
CA LYS A 118 15.72 19.73 -11.35
C LYS A 118 16.31 21.14 -11.46
N ALA A 119 15.57 22.09 -12.03
CA ALA A 119 16.00 23.47 -12.13
C ALA A 119 16.09 24.15 -10.76
N LEU A 120 15.08 23.94 -9.89
CA LEU A 120 15.05 24.47 -8.53
C LEU A 120 16.19 23.92 -7.67
N GLU A 121 16.52 22.64 -7.82
CA GLU A 121 17.68 22.02 -7.15
C GLU A 121 19.00 22.60 -7.66
N TYR A 122 19.14 22.77 -8.98
CA TYR A 122 20.34 23.36 -9.58
C TYR A 122 20.61 24.79 -9.13
N VAL A 123 19.58 25.62 -8.97
CA VAL A 123 19.72 27.01 -8.48
C VAL A 123 19.78 27.11 -6.95
N GLY A 124 19.73 25.99 -6.23
CA GLY A 124 19.81 25.93 -4.77
C GLY A 124 18.53 26.33 -4.03
N LEU A 125 17.40 26.47 -4.73
CA LEU A 125 16.08 26.72 -4.10
C LEU A 125 15.45 25.45 -3.56
N ALA A 126 15.70 24.31 -4.20
CA ALA A 126 15.31 22.99 -3.68
C ALA A 126 16.54 22.28 -3.07
N PRO A 127 16.39 21.54 -1.97
CA PRO A 127 17.47 20.75 -1.38
C PRO A 127 18.07 19.72 -2.34
N GLU A 128 19.34 19.40 -2.15
CA GLU A 128 20.01 18.31 -2.88
C GLU A 128 19.24 16.99 -2.68
N GLY A 129 19.00 16.28 -3.78
CA GLY A 129 18.24 15.03 -3.79
C GLY A 129 16.74 15.19 -4.04
N SER A 130 16.22 16.42 -4.16
CA SER A 130 14.79 16.67 -4.43
C SER A 130 14.31 15.97 -5.71
N GLN A 131 15.11 16.00 -6.78
CA GLN A 131 14.79 15.31 -8.03
C GLN A 131 14.77 13.80 -7.86
N ARG A 132 15.68 13.24 -7.04
CA ARG A 132 15.74 11.80 -6.75
C ARG A 132 14.50 11.35 -5.97
N VAL A 133 14.11 12.10 -4.93
CA VAL A 133 12.90 11.83 -4.14
C VAL A 133 11.65 11.92 -5.02
N SER A 134 11.55 12.96 -5.86
CA SER A 134 10.40 13.12 -6.78
C SER A 134 10.29 11.94 -7.75
N SER A 135 11.38 11.55 -8.42
CA SER A 135 11.36 10.43 -9.37
C SER A 135 11.06 9.10 -8.69
N PHE A 136 11.47 8.95 -7.44
CA PHE A 136 11.17 7.78 -6.63
C PHE A 136 9.68 7.69 -6.25
N LEU A 137 9.07 8.79 -5.81
CA LEU A 137 7.63 8.86 -5.52
C LEU A 137 6.77 8.66 -6.79
N GLU A 138 7.23 9.15 -7.95
CA GLU A 138 6.57 8.91 -9.23
C GLU A 138 6.52 7.41 -9.57
N LYS A 139 7.62 6.68 -9.38
CA LYS A 139 7.66 5.22 -9.56
C LYS A 139 6.74 4.49 -8.60
N ALA A 140 6.66 4.94 -7.34
CA ALA A 140 5.73 4.39 -6.37
C ALA A 140 4.28 4.49 -6.86
N ALA A 141 3.90 5.66 -7.38
CA ALA A 141 2.56 5.90 -7.92
C ALA A 141 2.28 5.05 -9.17
N GLU A 142 3.28 4.85 -10.04
CA GLU A 142 3.18 3.93 -11.18
C GLU A 142 2.98 2.49 -10.71
N GLY A 143 3.77 2.02 -9.74
CA GLY A 143 3.63 0.70 -9.14
C GLY A 143 2.25 0.48 -8.53
N LEU A 144 1.70 1.47 -7.80
CA LEU A 144 0.35 1.39 -7.25
C LEU A 144 -0.72 1.26 -8.34
N VAL A 145 -0.65 2.07 -9.40
CA VAL A 145 -1.62 2.01 -10.50
C VAL A 145 -1.51 0.68 -11.25
N GLU A 146 -0.30 0.21 -11.55
CA GLU A 146 -0.09 -1.08 -12.22
C GLU A 146 -0.53 -2.25 -11.34
N GLY A 147 -0.21 -2.21 -10.05
CA GLY A 147 -0.59 -3.22 -9.07
C GLY A 147 -2.10 -3.34 -8.91
N GLY A 148 -2.80 -2.19 -8.85
CA GLY A 148 -4.25 -2.14 -8.82
C GLY A 148 -4.90 -2.61 -10.13
N LYS A 149 -4.38 -2.20 -11.29
CA LYS A 149 -4.90 -2.62 -12.61
C LYS A 149 -4.73 -4.12 -12.87
N LYS A 150 -3.69 -4.73 -12.31
CA LYS A 150 -3.44 -6.17 -12.38
C LYS A 150 -4.09 -6.93 -11.22
N GLU A 151 -4.74 -6.22 -10.30
CA GLU A 151 -5.37 -6.78 -9.11
C GLU A 151 -4.41 -7.59 -8.23
N ILE A 152 -3.09 -7.36 -8.32
CA ILE A 152 -2.05 -8.08 -7.54
C ILE A 152 -1.75 -7.42 -6.19
N PHE A 153 -2.24 -6.19 -6.01
CA PHE A 153 -2.05 -5.39 -4.82
C PHE A 153 -3.35 -4.68 -4.46
N THR A 154 -3.69 -4.67 -3.18
CA THR A 154 -4.83 -3.94 -2.63
C THR A 154 -4.41 -3.12 -1.41
N PRO A 155 -4.77 -1.83 -1.35
CA PRO A 155 -4.74 -1.05 -0.11
C PRO A 155 -6.06 -1.18 0.67
N MET A 156 -6.99 -2.02 0.20
CA MET A 156 -8.37 -2.13 0.66
C MET A 156 -8.68 -3.48 1.31
N TYR A 157 -7.68 -4.27 1.69
CA TYR A 157 -7.93 -5.48 2.46
C TYR A 157 -8.40 -5.08 3.86
N PHE A 158 -9.68 -5.34 4.14
CA PHE A 158 -10.33 -4.89 5.36
C PHE A 158 -10.76 -6.08 6.19
N PHE A 159 -10.57 -5.98 7.50
CA PHE A 159 -11.11 -6.96 8.44
C PHE A 159 -11.63 -6.30 9.70
N VAL A 160 -12.60 -6.98 10.32
CA VAL A 160 -13.11 -6.72 11.65
C VAL A 160 -12.82 -7.94 12.49
N VAL A 161 -12.11 -7.73 13.59
CA VAL A 161 -11.76 -8.79 14.53
C VAL A 161 -12.16 -8.41 15.94
N ARG A 162 -12.31 -9.41 16.80
CA ARG A 162 -12.74 -9.25 18.20
C ARG A 162 -11.72 -9.87 19.14
N LYS A 163 -11.45 -9.18 20.25
CA LYS A 163 -10.80 -9.81 21.39
C LYS A 163 -11.80 -10.71 22.10
N PRO A 164 -11.52 -12.01 22.31
CA PRO A 164 -12.42 -12.92 23.02
C PRO A 164 -12.96 -12.32 24.34
N LEU A 165 -14.20 -12.65 24.69
CA LEU A 165 -14.83 -12.15 25.93
C LEU A 165 -14.21 -12.82 27.18
N SER A 166 -13.78 -14.06 27.05
CA SER A 166 -13.08 -14.85 28.06
C SER A 166 -11.71 -15.25 27.51
N GLU A 167 -10.65 -15.02 28.30
CA GLU A 167 -9.36 -15.69 28.09
C GLU A 167 -9.43 -17.16 28.54
#